data_AF-A0A9D7PMY6-F1
#
_entry.id   AF-A0A9D7PMY6-F1
#
_cell.length_a   1.000
_cell.length_b   1.000
_cell.length_c   1.000
_cell.angle_alpha   90.00
_cell.angle_beta   90.00
_cell.angle_gamma   90.00
#
_symmetry.space_group_name_H-M   'P 1'
#
loop_
_entity.id
_entity.type
_entity.pdbx_description
1 polymer ?
#
loop_
_entity_poly.entity_id
_entity_poly.type
_entity_poly.pdbx_seq_one_letter_code
_entity_poly.pdbx_strand_id
1 'polypeptide(L)'
;MKKFVFNTLKLSLLIMMYFSSCYNNKEDITILPKVSFLGEVVPIMTSGGCGCHNNAQSNSTNNNAVPFTHFDTIKDGTTIIRINNVVDYGTIIARIDTMRLWANGTIGHPGGGIIDLTENQREIIKSWIDQGPPYDGGSAACDASGNITYTKDIVPIYNVTCKSAGCHGGRGPVLDYAKLTSDKSILTAMMASGGSNGHPAGRIGLTSCTVDKFKAWIAAGQPR
;
A
#
# COMPACT_ATOMS: atom_id res chain seq x y z
N MET A 1 32.37 37.37 38.50
CA MET A 1 31.90 37.87 37.19
C MET A 1 32.49 37.12 35.99
N LYS A 2 33.83 37.02 35.81
CA LYS A 2 34.42 36.44 34.59
C LYS A 2 33.97 35.00 34.24
N LYS A 3 33.87 34.08 35.22
CA LYS A 3 33.44 32.69 34.97
C LYS A 3 31.97 32.56 34.54
N PHE A 4 31.10 33.46 34.99
CA PHE A 4 29.67 33.44 34.65
C PHE A 4 29.45 33.85 33.19
N VAL A 5 30.15 34.90 32.74
CA VAL A 5 30.13 35.38 31.35
C VAL A 5 30.68 34.35 30.36
N PHE A 6 31.72 33.59 30.75
CA PHE A 6 32.28 32.54 29.90
C PHE A 6 31.34 31.34 29.72
N ASN A 7 30.55 30.99 30.73
CA ASN A 7 29.60 29.87 30.63
C ASN A 7 28.34 30.24 29.85
N THR A 8 27.85 31.48 29.98
CA THR A 8 26.73 31.96 29.16
C THR A 8 27.10 32.07 27.68
N LEU A 9 28.33 32.48 27.36
CA LEU A 9 28.79 32.58 25.98
C LEU A 9 28.88 31.21 25.29
N LYS A 10 29.33 30.17 26.02
CA LYS A 10 29.39 28.79 25.50
C LYS A 10 28.01 28.21 25.24
N LEU A 11 27.05 28.45 26.14
CA LEU A 11 25.68 27.97 25.98
C LEU A 11 24.99 28.66 24.80
N SER A 12 25.16 29.97 24.65
CA SER A 12 24.63 30.71 23.49
C SER A 12 25.23 30.24 22.17
N LEU A 13 26.53 29.91 22.13
CA LEU A 13 27.19 29.42 20.92
C LEU A 13 26.69 28.01 20.52
N LEU A 14 26.51 27.12 21.51
CA LEU A 14 25.93 25.79 21.30
C LEU A 14 24.47 25.87 20.81
N ILE A 15 23.67 26.76 21.37
CA ILE A 15 22.28 27.00 20.96
C ILE A 15 22.23 27.55 19.52
N MET A 16 23.11 28.49 19.18
CA MET A 16 23.18 29.08 17.85
C MET A 16 23.64 28.07 16.78
N MET A 17 24.58 27.18 17.12
CA MET A 17 24.97 26.05 16.26
C MET A 17 23.82 25.04 16.05
N TYR A 18 23.06 24.74 17.11
CA TYR A 18 21.91 23.85 17.04
C TYR A 18 20.81 24.42 16.12
N PHE A 19 20.49 25.70 16.28
CA PHE A 19 19.49 26.35 15.42
C PHE A 19 19.98 26.54 13.98
N SER A 20 21.28 26.77 13.72
CA SER A 20 21.81 26.81 12.35
C SER A 20 21.79 25.46 11.65
N SER A 21 21.97 24.35 12.39
CA SER A 21 21.79 23.00 11.84
C SER A 21 20.34 22.72 11.44
N CYS A 22 19.36 23.30 12.13
CA CYS A 22 17.95 23.22 11.74
C CYS A 22 17.58 24.18 10.60
N TYR A 23 18.32 25.27 10.39
CA TYR A 23 17.97 26.32 9.42
C TYR A 23 18.68 26.23 8.06
N ASN A 24 19.79 25.49 7.94
CA ASN A 24 20.51 25.36 6.66
C ASN A 24 19.92 24.31 5.69
N ASN A 25 18.80 23.65 6.02
CA ASN A 25 18.13 22.74 5.09
C ASN A 25 17.39 23.46 3.93
N LYS A 26 17.42 24.79 3.84
CA LYS A 26 16.76 25.53 2.74
C LYS A 26 17.56 25.57 1.44
N GLU A 27 18.88 25.38 1.47
CA GLU A 27 19.71 25.45 0.26
C GLU A 27 20.14 24.08 -0.29
N ASP A 28 19.99 22.99 0.48
CA ASP A 28 20.39 21.63 0.06
C ASP A 28 19.22 20.72 -0.38
N ILE A 29 17.96 21.15 -0.22
CA ILE A 29 16.79 20.38 -0.68
C ILE A 29 16.44 20.81 -2.11
N THR A 30 17.22 20.34 -3.07
CA THR A 30 16.90 20.49 -4.49
C THR A 30 15.74 19.59 -4.93
N ILE A 31 15.37 18.61 -4.09
CA ILE A 31 14.26 17.67 -4.29
C ILE A 31 13.57 17.47 -2.93
N LEU A 32 12.26 17.69 -2.85
CA LEU A 32 11.48 17.40 -1.65
C LEU A 32 11.72 15.93 -1.21
N PRO A 33 11.87 15.65 0.10
CA PRO A 33 12.08 14.29 0.56
C PRO A 33 10.93 13.40 0.09
N LYS A 34 11.29 12.30 -0.57
CA LYS A 34 10.32 11.32 -1.08
C LYS A 34 9.57 10.71 0.10
N VAL A 35 8.24 10.73 0.04
CA VAL A 35 7.38 10.02 0.98
C VAL A 35 7.64 8.52 0.88
N SER A 36 7.97 7.90 2.00
CA SER A 36 8.18 6.46 2.13
C SER A 36 6.85 5.73 2.22
N PHE A 37 6.62 4.74 1.35
CA PHE A 37 5.41 3.92 1.45
C PHE A 37 5.44 3.08 2.71
N LEU A 38 6.58 2.45 3.02
CA LEU A 38 6.74 1.67 4.26
C LEU A 38 6.74 2.55 5.52
N GLY A 39 7.42 3.70 5.47
CA GLY A 39 7.64 4.55 6.64
C GLY A 39 6.49 5.47 6.98
N GLU A 40 5.70 5.91 6.00
CA GLU A 40 4.70 6.97 6.20
C GLU A 40 3.29 6.52 5.80
N VAL A 41 3.15 5.79 4.69
CA VAL A 41 1.82 5.36 4.20
C VAL A 41 1.30 4.14 4.96
N VAL A 42 2.12 3.10 5.11
CA VAL A 42 1.72 1.86 5.81
C VAL A 42 1.25 2.12 7.24
N PRO A 43 1.89 2.97 8.05
CA PRO A 43 1.37 3.32 9.37
C PRO A 43 -0.01 3.98 9.33
N ILE A 44 -0.29 4.85 8.35
CA ILE A 44 -1.61 5.46 8.18
C ILE A 44 -2.66 4.39 7.88
N MET A 45 -2.33 3.40 7.05
CA MET A 45 -3.26 2.37 6.62
C MET A 45 -3.46 1.25 7.65
N THR A 46 -2.47 0.99 8.50
CA THR A 46 -2.50 -0.11 9.48
C THR A 46 -2.88 0.36 10.89
N SER A 47 -2.98 1.67 11.12
CA SER A 47 -3.28 2.25 12.43
C SER A 47 -4.24 3.45 12.34
N GLY A 48 -4.47 4.13 13.47
CA GLY A 48 -5.26 5.35 13.53
C GLY A 48 -6.66 5.19 12.94
N GLY A 49 -7.06 6.11 12.05
CA GLY A 49 -8.38 6.10 11.41
C GLY A 49 -8.66 4.86 10.55
N CYS A 50 -7.63 4.21 10.01
CA CYS A 50 -7.76 2.96 9.28
C CYS A 50 -7.71 1.73 10.19
N GLY A 51 -7.52 1.87 11.52
CA GLY A 51 -7.39 0.75 12.46
C GLY A 51 -8.59 -0.21 12.46
N CYS A 52 -9.79 0.29 12.15
CA CYS A 52 -10.99 -0.54 12.00
C CYS A 52 -10.92 -1.55 10.84
N HIS A 53 -9.97 -1.37 9.92
CA HIS A 53 -9.66 -2.29 8.84
C HIS A 53 -8.66 -3.38 9.24
N ASN A 54 -8.04 -3.31 10.42
CA ASN A 54 -6.90 -4.17 10.78
C ASN A 54 -7.20 -5.06 12.01
N ASN A 55 -8.46 -5.51 12.15
CA ASN A 55 -8.91 -6.33 13.26
C ASN A 55 -9.74 -7.54 12.78
N ALA A 56 -10.12 -8.41 13.72
CA ALA A 56 -10.85 -9.64 13.43
C ALA A 56 -12.27 -9.44 12.85
N GLN A 57 -12.84 -8.24 12.95
CA GLN A 57 -14.16 -7.91 12.39
C GLN A 57 -14.09 -7.33 10.99
N SER A 58 -12.90 -7.02 10.47
CA SER A 58 -12.70 -6.62 9.08
C SER A 58 -13.24 -7.71 8.15
N ASN A 59 -14.07 -7.33 7.17
CA ASN A 59 -14.70 -8.25 6.21
C ASN A 59 -15.56 -9.37 6.85
N SER A 60 -16.29 -9.04 7.91
CA SER A 60 -17.34 -9.89 8.49
C SER A 60 -18.70 -9.66 7.82
N THR A 61 -19.69 -10.50 8.13
CA THR A 61 -21.07 -10.36 7.60
C THR A 61 -21.70 -9.00 7.89
N ASN A 62 -21.25 -8.31 8.94
CA ASN A 62 -21.78 -7.02 9.38
C ASN A 62 -20.81 -5.85 9.12
N ASN A 63 -19.59 -6.13 8.64
CA ASN A 63 -18.58 -5.12 8.36
C ASN A 63 -17.76 -5.50 7.14
N ASN A 64 -17.94 -4.76 6.05
CA ASN A 64 -17.29 -5.03 4.78
C ASN A 64 -16.00 -4.23 4.56
N ALA A 65 -15.34 -3.81 5.65
CA ALA A 65 -14.06 -3.11 5.58
C ALA A 65 -13.01 -4.00 4.91
N VAL A 66 -12.22 -3.40 4.00
CA VAL A 66 -11.11 -4.07 3.34
C VAL A 66 -9.96 -4.24 4.34
N PRO A 67 -9.48 -5.46 4.62
CA PRO A 67 -8.36 -5.64 5.53
C PRO A 67 -7.03 -5.22 4.88
N PHE A 68 -6.24 -4.37 5.55
CA PHE A 68 -4.87 -4.02 5.12
C PHE A 68 -3.79 -4.85 5.82
N THR A 69 -4.20 -5.69 6.77
CA THR A 69 -3.38 -6.70 7.39
C THR A 69 -4.14 -8.02 7.47
N HIS A 70 -3.42 -9.13 7.40
CA HIS A 70 -3.95 -10.45 7.76
C HIS A 70 -3.12 -11.09 8.88
N PHE A 71 -3.73 -12.06 9.54
CA PHE A 71 -3.04 -12.88 10.51
C PHE A 71 -2.37 -14.05 9.81
N ASP A 72 -1.05 -14.12 9.89
CA ASP A 72 -0.35 -15.35 9.55
C ASP A 72 -0.77 -16.43 10.55
N THR A 73 -1.38 -17.48 10.02
CA THR A 73 -1.65 -18.70 10.77
C THR A 73 -0.54 -19.68 10.49
N ILE A 74 0.35 -19.93 11.45
CA ILE A 74 1.10 -21.19 11.41
C ILE A 74 0.14 -22.29 11.83
N LYS A 75 -0.11 -23.23 10.91
CA LYS A 75 -0.69 -24.53 11.26
C LYS A 75 0.45 -25.43 11.70
N ASP A 76 0.71 -25.49 13.00
CA ASP A 76 1.47 -26.60 13.56
C ASP A 76 0.48 -27.65 14.04
N GLY A 77 0.13 -28.59 13.15
CA GLY A 77 -0.52 -29.90 13.36
C GLY A 77 -1.86 -29.99 14.12
N THR A 78 -2.15 -29.10 15.06
CA THR A 78 -3.24 -29.17 16.03
C THR A 78 -3.70 -27.79 16.52
N THR A 79 -2.96 -26.69 16.26
CA THR A 79 -3.33 -25.33 16.70
C THR A 79 -3.14 -24.28 15.60
N ILE A 80 -4.14 -23.41 15.41
CA ILE A 80 -4.05 -22.17 14.62
C ILE A 80 -3.44 -21.11 15.55
N ILE A 81 -2.16 -20.81 15.39
CA ILE A 81 -1.51 -19.70 16.10
C ILE A 81 -1.58 -18.47 15.17
N ARG A 82 -2.29 -17.42 15.58
CA ARG A 82 -2.27 -16.10 14.92
C ARG A 82 -1.11 -15.30 15.51
N ILE A 83 -0.02 -15.17 14.77
CA ILE A 83 1.28 -14.78 15.38
C ILE A 83 1.63 -13.34 15.09
N ASN A 84 1.31 -12.84 13.89
CA ASN A 84 1.67 -11.50 13.44
C ASN A 84 0.57 -10.91 12.56
N ASN A 85 0.36 -9.59 12.67
CA ASN A 85 -0.35 -8.82 11.65
C ASN A 85 0.61 -8.55 10.49
N VAL A 86 0.48 -9.32 9.41
CA VAL A 86 1.23 -9.11 8.18
C VAL A 86 0.54 -8.05 7.35
N VAL A 87 1.29 -7.04 6.89
CA VAL A 87 0.75 -5.96 6.06
C VAL A 87 0.56 -6.44 4.62
N ASP A 88 -0.64 -6.24 4.09
CA ASP A 88 -0.99 -6.52 2.70
C ASP A 88 -0.68 -5.32 1.81
N TYR A 89 0.61 -5.13 1.49
CA TYR A 89 1.07 -3.98 0.67
C TYR A 89 0.36 -3.88 -0.68
N GLY A 90 0.14 -5.03 -1.34
CA GLY A 90 -0.61 -5.11 -2.60
C GLY A 90 -2.04 -4.61 -2.46
N THR A 91 -2.67 -4.90 -1.31
CA THR A 91 -4.02 -4.41 -1.02
C THR A 91 -4.03 -2.89 -0.96
N ILE A 92 -3.13 -2.26 -0.21
CA ILE A 92 -3.05 -0.80 -0.11
C ILE A 92 -2.83 -0.19 -1.50
N ILE A 93 -1.84 -0.65 -2.24
CA ILE A 93 -1.48 -0.12 -3.57
C ILE A 93 -2.63 -0.25 -4.57
N ALA A 94 -3.40 -1.34 -4.54
CA ALA A 94 -4.55 -1.51 -5.43
C ALA A 94 -5.71 -0.52 -5.21
N ARG A 95 -5.70 0.25 -4.11
CA ARG A 95 -6.71 1.28 -3.82
C ARG A 95 -6.19 2.71 -4.04
N ILE A 96 -5.06 2.89 -4.73
CA ILE A 96 -4.45 4.22 -4.98
C ILE A 96 -5.47 5.24 -5.50
N ASP A 97 -6.36 4.86 -6.42
CA ASP A 97 -7.33 5.82 -6.97
C ASP A 97 -8.42 6.19 -5.97
N THR A 98 -8.91 5.23 -5.19
CA THR A 98 -9.84 5.52 -4.09
C THR A 98 -9.17 6.41 -3.04
N MET A 99 -7.92 6.13 -2.69
CA MET A 99 -7.14 6.95 -1.77
C MET A 99 -6.86 8.35 -2.33
N ARG A 100 -6.65 8.50 -3.65
CA ARG A 100 -6.51 9.80 -4.30
C ARG A 100 -7.78 10.63 -4.15
N LEU A 101 -8.95 10.05 -4.44
CA LEU A 101 -10.24 10.72 -4.30
C LEU A 101 -10.51 11.12 -2.84
N TRP A 102 -10.19 10.23 -1.89
CA TRP A 102 -10.38 10.48 -0.47
C TRP A 102 -9.44 11.57 0.05
N ALA A 103 -8.14 11.48 -0.28
CA ALA A 103 -7.17 12.49 0.14
C ALA A 103 -7.46 13.86 -0.48
N ASN A 104 -8.03 13.92 -1.69
CA ASN A 104 -8.47 15.16 -2.32
C ASN A 104 -9.79 15.72 -1.77
N GLY A 105 -10.44 15.02 -0.84
CA GLY A 105 -11.74 15.41 -0.30
C GLY A 105 -12.89 15.27 -1.30
N THR A 106 -12.67 14.61 -2.44
CA THR A 106 -13.71 14.34 -3.45
C THR A 106 -14.74 13.35 -2.93
N ILE A 107 -14.31 12.44 -2.06
CA ILE A 107 -15.17 11.51 -1.34
C ILE A 107 -14.82 11.55 0.16
N GLY A 108 -15.79 11.21 1.02
CA GLY A 108 -15.52 10.90 2.43
C GLY A 108 -14.90 9.49 2.58
N HIS A 109 -14.87 8.98 3.81
CA HIS A 109 -14.36 7.64 4.11
C HIS A 109 -14.88 6.59 3.11
N PRO A 110 -14.00 5.89 2.36
CA PRO A 110 -14.43 4.91 1.38
C PRO A 110 -15.27 3.80 2.01
N GLY A 111 -16.49 3.59 1.49
CA GLY A 111 -17.44 2.62 2.06
C GLY A 111 -18.31 3.16 3.20
N GLY A 112 -18.21 4.46 3.53
CA GLY A 112 -18.98 5.12 4.58
C GLY A 112 -18.25 5.14 5.93
N GLY A 113 -18.83 5.83 6.91
CA GLY A 113 -18.23 6.09 8.22
C GLY A 113 -17.95 7.58 8.45
N ILE A 114 -17.64 7.93 9.70
CA ILE A 114 -17.36 9.32 10.13
C ILE A 114 -15.88 9.61 10.35
N ILE A 115 -15.02 8.60 10.14
CA ILE A 115 -13.57 8.72 10.33
C ILE A 115 -12.96 9.31 9.06
N ASP A 116 -12.07 10.28 9.19
CA ASP A 116 -11.40 10.91 8.05
C ASP A 116 -9.89 11.01 8.27
N LEU A 117 -9.13 11.17 7.20
CA LEU A 117 -7.70 11.48 7.26
C LEU A 117 -7.51 12.85 7.92
N THR A 118 -6.46 12.99 8.72
CA THR A 118 -5.98 14.34 9.12
C THR A 118 -5.39 15.06 7.91
N GLU A 119 -5.24 16.38 7.99
CA GLU A 119 -4.66 17.15 6.88
C GLU A 119 -3.25 16.66 6.51
N ASN A 120 -2.40 16.43 7.52
CA ASN A 120 -1.07 15.88 7.31
C ASN A 120 -1.11 14.49 6.64
N GLN A 121 -2.05 13.63 7.04
CA GLN A 121 -2.20 12.32 6.39
C GLN A 121 -2.64 12.46 4.93
N ARG A 122 -3.53 13.42 4.61
CA ARG A 122 -3.91 13.71 3.22
C ARG A 122 -2.71 14.14 2.39
N GLU A 123 -1.88 15.05 2.92
CA GLU A 123 -0.68 15.53 2.22
C GLU A 123 0.33 14.41 1.96
N ILE A 124 0.57 13.54 2.95
CA ILE A 124 1.41 12.35 2.80
C ILE A 124 0.88 11.44 1.69
N ILE A 125 -0.42 11.13 1.71
CA ILE A 125 -1.05 10.24 0.72
C ILE A 125 -1.03 10.86 -0.68
N LYS A 126 -1.34 12.16 -0.83
CA LYS A 126 -1.25 12.87 -2.12
C LYS A 126 0.16 12.82 -2.68
N SER A 127 1.14 13.20 -1.87
CA SER A 127 2.55 13.22 -2.26
C SER A 127 3.03 11.84 -2.66
N TRP A 128 2.71 10.81 -1.87
CA TRP A 128 3.05 9.42 -2.19
C TRP A 128 2.42 8.95 -3.51
N ILE A 129 1.15 9.28 -3.74
CA ILE A 129 0.43 8.89 -4.95
C ILE A 129 1.02 9.59 -6.19
N ASP A 130 1.35 10.87 -6.08
CA ASP A 130 1.90 11.69 -7.18
C ASP A 130 3.34 11.30 -7.53
N GLN A 131 4.11 10.82 -6.56
CA GLN A 131 5.43 10.23 -6.79
C GLN A 131 5.40 9.01 -7.73
N GLY A 132 4.30 8.26 -7.73
CA GLY A 132 4.15 7.06 -8.56
C GLY A 132 5.10 5.90 -8.18
N PRO A 133 5.00 4.76 -8.89
CA PRO A 133 5.88 3.61 -8.68
C PRO A 133 7.32 3.89 -9.16
N PRO A 134 8.35 3.19 -8.62
CA PRO A 134 8.26 2.12 -7.63
C PRO A 134 8.14 2.63 -6.18
N TYR A 135 7.33 1.91 -5.41
CA TYR A 135 7.16 2.09 -3.96
C TYR A 135 8.14 1.21 -3.20
N ASP A 136 8.74 1.74 -2.14
CA ASP A 136 9.81 1.07 -1.36
C ASP A 136 9.36 -0.19 -0.60
N GLY A 137 8.05 -0.47 -0.52
CA GLY A 137 7.49 -1.74 -0.01
C GLY A 137 6.91 -2.67 -1.07
N GLY A 138 6.97 -2.28 -2.36
CA GLY A 138 6.33 -3.01 -3.46
C GLY A 138 7.12 -4.19 -4.03
N SER A 139 8.37 -4.38 -3.59
CA SER A 139 9.34 -5.33 -4.14
C SER A 139 9.95 -6.30 -3.11
N ALA A 140 9.68 -6.14 -1.81
CA ALA A 140 10.48 -6.74 -0.74
C ALA A 140 10.48 -8.28 -0.63
N ALA A 141 9.69 -9.00 -1.43
CA ALA A 141 9.73 -10.47 -1.47
C ALA A 141 9.14 -11.03 -2.78
N CYS A 142 9.52 -10.48 -3.94
CA CYS A 142 9.06 -11.07 -5.19
C CYS A 142 10.06 -12.05 -5.79
N ASP A 143 9.76 -13.33 -5.60
CA ASP A 143 10.24 -14.36 -6.51
C ASP A 143 9.19 -14.55 -7.63
N ALA A 144 9.47 -13.97 -8.79
CA ALA A 144 8.76 -14.25 -10.03
C ALA A 144 9.54 -15.22 -10.94
N SER A 145 10.58 -15.87 -10.41
CA SER A 145 11.33 -16.92 -11.08
C SER A 145 10.63 -18.28 -10.88
N GLY A 146 10.78 -19.18 -11.85
CA GLY A 146 10.21 -20.52 -11.80
C GLY A 146 8.82 -20.68 -12.43
N ASN A 147 8.22 -21.85 -12.21
CA ASN A 147 6.96 -22.27 -12.84
C ASN A 147 5.76 -21.65 -12.09
N ILE A 148 5.40 -20.43 -12.48
CA ILE A 148 4.23 -19.71 -11.96
C ILE A 148 2.95 -20.38 -12.47
N THR A 149 2.06 -20.79 -11.56
CA THR A 149 0.76 -21.38 -11.93
C THR A 149 -0.42 -20.61 -11.35
N TYR A 150 -1.60 -20.80 -11.95
CA TYR A 150 -2.81 -20.14 -11.50
C TYR A 150 -3.11 -20.45 -10.03
N THR A 151 -3.14 -21.74 -9.68
CA THR A 151 -3.58 -22.19 -8.36
C THR A 151 -2.60 -21.79 -7.27
N LYS A 152 -1.29 -21.89 -7.55
CA LYS A 152 -0.24 -21.63 -6.56
C LYS A 152 0.06 -20.15 -6.39
N ASP A 153 0.09 -19.39 -7.48
CA ASP A 153 0.65 -18.03 -7.48
C ASP A 153 -0.38 -16.94 -7.76
N ILE A 154 -1.31 -17.17 -8.69
CA ILE A 154 -2.28 -16.15 -9.10
C ILE A 154 -3.48 -16.09 -8.16
N VAL A 155 -4.00 -17.24 -7.72
CA VAL A 155 -5.15 -17.31 -6.81
C VAL A 155 -4.88 -16.59 -5.48
N PRO A 156 -3.72 -16.75 -4.81
CA PRO A 156 -3.43 -15.98 -3.60
C PRO A 156 -3.44 -14.47 -3.84
N ILE A 157 -2.82 -14.00 -4.92
CA ILE A 157 -2.82 -12.57 -5.27
C ILE A 157 -4.24 -12.08 -5.54
N TYR A 158 -5.04 -12.84 -6.31
CA TYR A 158 -6.44 -12.51 -6.56
C TYR A 158 -7.22 -12.41 -5.24
N ASN A 159 -7.10 -13.39 -4.35
CA ASN A 159 -7.86 -13.44 -3.11
C ASN A 159 -7.53 -12.29 -2.15
N VAL A 160 -6.27 -11.87 -2.08
CA VAL A 160 -5.83 -10.80 -1.16
C VAL A 160 -5.99 -9.42 -1.82
N THR A 161 -5.47 -9.24 -3.02
CA THR A 161 -5.36 -7.92 -3.65
C THR A 161 -6.67 -7.53 -4.34
N CYS A 162 -7.31 -8.43 -5.07
CA CYS A 162 -8.37 -8.10 -6.03
C CYS A 162 -9.78 -8.47 -5.54
N LYS A 163 -9.91 -9.57 -4.79
CA LYS A 163 -11.17 -10.16 -4.35
C LYS A 163 -11.63 -9.55 -3.03
N SER A 164 -12.02 -8.28 -3.08
CA SER A 164 -12.79 -7.65 -2.01
C SER A 164 -14.24 -7.47 -2.46
N ALA A 165 -15.17 -7.38 -1.52
CA ALA A 165 -16.57 -7.07 -1.85
C ALA A 165 -16.74 -5.68 -2.51
N GLY A 166 -15.78 -4.78 -2.33
CA GLY A 166 -15.72 -3.50 -3.05
C GLY A 166 -15.38 -3.66 -4.54
N CYS A 167 -14.70 -4.74 -4.93
CA CYS A 167 -14.24 -5.02 -6.29
C CYS A 167 -14.70 -6.41 -6.75
N HIS A 168 -13.79 -7.36 -7.02
CA HIS A 168 -14.09 -8.64 -7.67
C HIS A 168 -14.64 -9.76 -6.75
N GLY A 169 -15.00 -9.41 -5.51
CA GLY A 169 -15.77 -10.25 -4.58
C GLY A 169 -17.19 -9.71 -4.34
N GLY A 170 -17.61 -8.67 -5.07
CA GLY A 170 -18.94 -8.08 -4.93
C GLY A 170 -19.38 -7.32 -6.18
N ARG A 171 -18.87 -6.10 -6.38
CA ARG A 171 -19.31 -5.20 -7.47
C ARG A 171 -18.80 -5.57 -8.86
N GLY A 172 -17.62 -6.19 -8.94
CA GLY A 172 -16.98 -6.61 -10.19
C GLY A 172 -17.26 -8.08 -10.52
N PRO A 173 -16.90 -8.53 -11.73
CA PRO A 173 -17.04 -9.93 -12.10
C PRO A 173 -16.14 -10.81 -11.22
N VAL A 174 -16.60 -12.04 -10.97
CA VAL A 174 -15.76 -13.08 -10.37
C VAL A 174 -14.64 -13.42 -11.34
N LEU A 175 -13.39 -13.42 -10.84
CA LEU A 175 -12.20 -13.68 -11.66
C LEU A 175 -11.67 -15.09 -11.37
N ASP A 176 -12.33 -16.10 -11.93
CA ASP A 176 -11.81 -17.46 -11.93
C ASP A 176 -10.79 -17.68 -13.05
N TYR A 177 -10.23 -18.89 -13.14
CA TYR A 177 -9.28 -19.26 -14.19
C TYR A 177 -9.84 -18.99 -15.59
N ALA A 178 -11.09 -19.38 -15.85
CA ALA A 178 -11.70 -19.26 -17.17
C ALA A 178 -11.85 -17.79 -17.56
N LYS A 179 -12.27 -16.94 -16.62
CA LYS A 179 -12.41 -15.50 -16.85
C LYS A 179 -11.06 -14.80 -17.05
N LEU A 180 -10.06 -15.13 -16.24
CA LEU A 180 -8.72 -14.54 -16.39
C LEU A 180 -8.03 -14.98 -17.68
N THR A 181 -8.27 -16.22 -18.13
CA THR A 181 -7.74 -16.70 -19.41
C THR A 181 -8.47 -16.10 -20.61
N SER A 182 -9.81 -15.95 -20.54
CA SER A 182 -10.56 -15.27 -21.61
C SER A 182 -10.17 -13.80 -21.75
N ASP A 183 -9.86 -13.14 -20.63
CA ASP A 183 -9.54 -11.71 -20.57
C ASP A 183 -8.02 -11.44 -20.68
N LYS A 184 -7.26 -12.33 -21.32
CA LYS A 184 -5.80 -12.23 -21.45
C LYS A 184 -5.31 -10.88 -21.97
N SER A 185 -6.01 -10.29 -22.94
CA SER A 185 -5.67 -8.97 -23.51
C SER A 185 -5.79 -7.85 -22.48
N ILE A 186 -6.87 -7.85 -21.69
CA ILE A 186 -7.11 -6.91 -20.59
C ILE A 186 -6.01 -7.06 -19.54
N LEU A 187 -5.72 -8.29 -19.10
CA LEU A 187 -4.65 -8.54 -18.15
C LEU A 187 -3.29 -8.09 -18.68
N THR A 188 -2.98 -8.34 -19.94
CA THR A 188 -1.71 -7.95 -20.57
C THR A 188 -1.55 -6.43 -20.57
N ALA A 189 -2.58 -5.69 -20.99
CA ALA A 189 -2.57 -4.22 -20.97
C ALA A 189 -2.45 -3.65 -19.55
N MET A 190 -3.17 -4.26 -18.60
CA MET A 190 -3.12 -3.87 -17.19
C MET A 190 -1.74 -4.10 -16.58
N MET A 191 -1.13 -5.26 -16.81
CA MET A 191 0.21 -5.56 -16.30
C MET A 191 1.30 -4.74 -17.00
N ALA A 192 1.15 -4.44 -18.29
CA ALA A 192 2.09 -3.59 -19.02
C ALA A 192 2.16 -2.17 -18.43
N SER A 193 1.02 -1.66 -17.96
CA SER A 193 0.88 -0.30 -17.44
C SER A 193 0.98 -0.20 -15.90
N GLY A 194 1.21 -1.32 -15.21
CA GLY A 194 1.18 -1.38 -13.74
C GLY A 194 -0.18 -1.02 -13.13
N GLY A 195 -1.27 -1.22 -13.89
CA GLY A 195 -2.64 -0.89 -13.50
C GLY A 195 -3.08 0.53 -13.84
N SER A 196 -2.19 1.38 -14.37
CA SER A 196 -2.57 2.75 -14.77
C SER A 196 -3.57 2.80 -15.92
N ASN A 197 -3.65 1.74 -16.73
CA ASN A 197 -4.62 1.56 -17.80
C ASN A 197 -5.04 0.07 -17.89
N GLY A 198 -6.05 -0.22 -18.71
CA GLY A 198 -6.44 -1.59 -19.07
C GLY A 198 -7.42 -2.26 -18.11
N HIS A 199 -7.54 -1.82 -16.84
CA HIS A 199 -8.63 -2.29 -15.98
C HIS A 199 -9.96 -1.61 -16.37
N PRO A 200 -11.07 -2.37 -16.57
CA PRO A 200 -12.32 -1.80 -17.08
C PRO A 200 -12.97 -0.73 -16.19
N ALA A 201 -12.70 -0.73 -14.88
CA ALA A 201 -13.30 0.20 -13.94
C ALA A 201 -12.45 1.45 -13.68
N GLY A 202 -11.36 1.63 -14.42
CA GLY A 202 -10.44 2.76 -14.27
C GLY A 202 -9.07 2.34 -13.77
N ARG A 203 -8.29 3.28 -13.25
CA ARG A 203 -6.92 3.02 -12.82
C ARG A 203 -6.89 2.31 -11.47
N ILE A 204 -5.94 1.39 -11.35
CA ILE A 204 -5.60 0.70 -10.10
C ILE A 204 -4.09 0.76 -9.91
N GLY A 205 -3.62 0.64 -8.67
CA GLY A 205 -2.19 0.41 -8.43
C GLY A 205 -1.87 -1.08 -8.42
N LEU A 206 -0.72 -1.47 -8.95
CA LEU A 206 -0.21 -2.83 -8.78
C LEU A 206 1.23 -2.78 -8.30
N THR A 207 1.59 -3.70 -7.40
CA THR A 207 3.00 -3.90 -7.05
C THR A 207 3.76 -4.47 -8.25
N SER A 208 5.06 -4.18 -8.34
CA SER A 208 5.92 -4.82 -9.34
C SER A 208 5.81 -6.34 -9.24
N CYS A 209 5.73 -6.88 -8.02
CA CYS A 209 5.58 -8.32 -7.84
C CYS A 209 4.31 -8.90 -8.46
N THR A 210 3.18 -8.24 -8.25
CA THR A 210 1.91 -8.65 -8.87
C THR A 210 2.05 -8.63 -10.38
N VAL A 211 2.60 -7.53 -10.91
CA VAL A 211 2.84 -7.37 -12.35
C VAL A 211 3.71 -8.48 -12.91
N ASP A 212 4.83 -8.78 -12.25
CA ASP A 212 5.82 -9.74 -12.73
C ASP A 212 5.30 -11.18 -12.68
N LYS A 213 4.60 -11.58 -11.61
CA LYS A 213 3.97 -12.90 -11.53
C LYS A 213 2.89 -13.10 -12.59
N PHE A 214 2.01 -12.12 -12.81
CA PHE A 214 1.01 -12.22 -13.87
C PHE A 214 1.64 -12.24 -15.26
N LYS A 215 2.68 -11.42 -15.52
CA LYS A 215 3.42 -11.45 -16.79
C LYS A 215 4.08 -12.81 -17.04
N ALA A 216 4.74 -13.38 -16.03
CA ALA A 216 5.37 -14.69 -16.11
C ALA A 216 4.34 -15.80 -16.39
N TRP A 217 3.21 -15.79 -15.67
CA TRP A 217 2.12 -16.73 -15.89
C TRP A 217 1.53 -16.63 -17.31
N ILE A 218 1.29 -15.42 -17.80
CA ILE A 218 0.79 -15.17 -19.16
C ILE A 218 1.80 -15.65 -20.22
N ALA A 219 3.09 -15.38 -20.02
CA ALA A 219 4.17 -15.79 -20.93
C ALA A 219 4.33 -17.32 -20.98
N ALA A 220 4.11 -18.01 -19.86
CA ALA A 220 4.16 -19.47 -19.75
C ALA A 220 2.92 -20.19 -20.35
N GLY A 221 1.98 -19.46 -20.96
CA GLY A 221 0.76 -20.05 -21.51
C GLY A 221 -0.35 -20.28 -20.48
N GLN A 222 -0.32 -19.55 -19.36
CA GLN A 222 -1.35 -19.56 -18.31
C GLN A 222 -1.57 -20.95 -17.67
N PRO A 223 -0.53 -21.68 -17.23
CA PRO A 223 -0.69 -22.99 -16.62
C PRO A 223 -1.54 -22.93 -15.34
N ARG A 224 -2.32 -23.97 -15.08
CA ARG A 224 -3.29 -24.00 -13.98
C ARG A 224 -2.67 -24.38 -12.63
#